data_AF-A0A834DDG9-F1
#
_entry.id   AF-A0A834DDG9-F1
#
_cell.length_a   1.000
_cell.length_b   1.000
_cell.length_c   1.000
_cell.angle_alpha   90.00
_cell.angle_beta   90.00
_cell.angle_gamma   90.00
#
_symmetry.space_group_name_H-M   'P 1'
#
loop_
_entity.id
_entity.type
_entity.pdbx_description
1 polymer ?
#
loop_
_entity_poly.entity_id
_entity_poly.type
_entity_poly.pdbx_seq_one_letter_code
_entity_poly.pdbx_strand_id
1 'polypeptide(L)'
;MARSPGAAASSPPALLRSGSVYEPLKSIHLPRPDHGTLWDRLDRYYGIVKATLLRYQSPTTGLFPTKTCGDDQKAKVHDSLYCAAAAWALALAYRRLDDDQGRTHELEHSAVKCMRGVLYCYMRQADKVQQFKQDPRPTTCLHSIFHVRTGDELLTCEEYGHLQINAVSLYLLYLVEMTSSGLQIIYNTDEVSFIQNLVFCVERVYRVPDFGVWERGSKYNNGSTELHSSCYVPFSWLFQ
;
A
#
# COMPACT_ATOMS: atom_id res chain seq x y z
N MET A 1 17.89 64.16 -26.97
CA MET A 1 17.84 63.90 -25.53
C MET A 1 16.39 63.91 -25.07
N ALA A 2 15.79 62.75 -24.86
CA ALA A 2 14.71 62.53 -23.89
C ALA A 2 14.46 61.01 -23.85
N ARG A 3 14.64 60.44 -22.67
CA ARG A 3 14.63 58.99 -22.39
C ARG A 3 13.20 58.48 -22.26
N SER A 4 12.90 57.36 -22.90
CA SER A 4 11.80 56.47 -22.51
C SER A 4 12.19 55.74 -21.21
N PRO A 5 11.36 55.74 -20.14
CA PRO A 5 11.53 54.81 -19.05
C PRO A 5 10.80 53.50 -19.38
N GLY A 6 11.54 52.40 -19.27
CA GLY A 6 11.14 51.05 -19.68
C GLY A 6 9.92 50.51 -18.93
N ALA A 7 9.14 49.72 -19.66
CA ALA A 7 8.12 48.85 -19.11
C ALA A 7 8.75 47.92 -18.06
N ALA A 8 8.37 48.09 -16.79
CA ALA A 8 8.68 47.14 -15.75
C ALA A 8 7.94 45.84 -16.08
N ALA A 9 8.69 44.81 -16.48
CA ALA A 9 8.17 43.46 -16.65
C ALA A 9 7.66 42.97 -15.29
N SER A 10 6.35 42.88 -15.13
CA SER A 10 5.71 42.23 -14.00
C SER A 10 6.05 40.74 -14.05
N SER A 11 6.85 40.28 -13.08
CA SER A 11 7.11 38.86 -12.85
C SER A 11 5.77 38.12 -12.73
N PRO A 12 5.58 36.97 -13.41
CA PRO A 12 4.35 36.20 -13.24
C PRO A 12 4.25 35.72 -11.78
N PRO A 13 3.04 35.61 -11.22
CA PRO A 13 2.86 35.12 -9.85
C PRO A 13 3.46 33.72 -9.77
N ALA A 14 4.32 33.50 -8.77
CA ALA A 14 4.88 32.20 -8.48
C ALA A 14 3.72 31.20 -8.32
N LEU A 15 3.57 30.31 -9.32
CA LEU A 15 2.68 29.17 -9.22
C LEU A 15 3.08 28.40 -7.97
N LEU A 16 2.27 28.51 -6.92
CA LEU A 16 2.30 27.60 -5.77
C LEU A 16 2.09 26.19 -6.32
N ARG A 17 3.20 25.51 -6.60
CA ARG A 17 3.23 24.14 -7.09
C ARG A 17 2.71 23.28 -5.95
N SER A 18 1.41 23.00 -5.97
CA SER A 18 0.77 22.04 -5.07
C SER A 18 1.55 20.73 -5.18
N GLY A 19 2.14 20.30 -4.06
CA GLY A 19 3.05 19.17 -3.99
C GLY A 19 2.41 17.91 -4.59
N SER A 20 3.09 17.34 -5.58
CA SER A 20 2.71 16.05 -6.17
C SER A 20 2.98 14.91 -5.18
N VAL A 21 2.18 13.85 -5.27
CA VAL A 21 2.29 12.56 -4.54
C VAL A 21 3.70 11.92 -4.66
N TYR A 22 4.51 12.36 -5.62
CA TYR A 22 5.84 11.85 -5.93
C TYR A 22 7.01 12.73 -5.47
N GLU A 23 6.78 13.82 -4.74
CA GLU A 23 7.89 14.59 -4.15
C GLU A 23 8.04 14.27 -2.65
N PRO A 24 9.01 13.42 -2.27
CA PRO A 24 9.40 13.31 -0.88
C PRO A 24 10.32 14.50 -0.60
N LEU A 25 9.76 15.66 -0.29
CA LEU A 25 10.51 16.88 0.02
C LEU A 25 11.51 16.70 1.18
N LYS A 26 11.42 15.60 1.94
CA LYS A 26 12.36 15.24 3.01
C LYS A 26 13.44 14.23 2.62
N SER A 27 13.43 13.66 1.42
CA SER A 27 14.42 12.64 1.00
C SER A 27 15.45 13.11 -0.02
N ILE A 28 15.35 14.36 -0.51
CA ILE A 28 16.24 14.88 -1.56
C ILE A 28 17.67 15.17 -1.02
N HIS A 29 17.81 15.35 0.31
CA HIS A 29 19.11 15.55 0.98
C HIS A 29 19.57 14.30 1.76
N LEU A 30 19.63 13.15 1.11
CA LEU A 30 20.36 11.99 1.66
C LEU A 30 21.79 11.99 1.10
N PRO A 31 22.83 12.25 1.93
CA PRO A 31 24.22 12.13 1.50
C PRO A 31 24.47 10.71 0.96
N ARG A 32 25.10 10.62 -0.22
CA ARG A 32 25.59 9.32 -0.74
C ARG A 32 26.63 8.73 0.22
N PRO A 33 26.66 7.41 0.40
CA PRO A 33 27.55 6.79 1.38
C PRO A 33 28.98 6.78 0.85
N ASP A 34 29.82 7.65 1.40
CA ASP A 34 31.26 7.46 1.37
C ASP A 34 31.65 6.74 2.68
N HIS A 35 31.94 5.44 2.58
CA HIS A 35 32.67 4.62 3.57
C HIS A 35 32.07 4.38 4.97
N GLY A 36 30.81 3.93 5.08
CA GLY A 36 30.22 3.44 6.35
C GLY A 36 30.17 1.91 6.45
N THR A 37 30.19 1.36 7.68
CA THR A 37 29.97 -0.07 7.92
C THR A 37 28.55 -0.50 7.47
N LEU A 38 28.31 -1.82 7.31
CA LEU A 38 26.96 -2.31 6.98
C LEU A 38 25.91 -1.86 7.99
N TRP A 39 26.29 -1.80 9.26
CA TRP A 39 25.44 -1.30 10.34
C TRP A 39 25.07 0.17 10.14
N ASP A 40 26.03 1.05 9.84
CA ASP A 40 25.77 2.49 9.61
C ASP A 40 24.82 2.75 8.45
N ARG A 41 24.91 1.90 7.41
CA ARG A 41 24.00 1.97 6.26
C ARG A 41 22.60 1.55 6.65
N LEU A 42 22.45 0.46 7.40
CA LEU A 42 21.15 -0.03 7.87
C LEU A 42 20.52 0.94 8.88
N ASP A 43 21.31 1.53 9.78
CA ASP A 43 20.82 2.51 10.76
C ASP A 43 20.28 3.76 10.08
N ARG A 44 20.95 4.22 9.00
CA ARG A 44 20.42 5.30 8.16
C ARG A 44 19.07 4.92 7.53
N TYR A 45 18.94 3.73 6.95
CA TYR A 45 17.66 3.29 6.36
C TYR A 45 16.57 3.16 7.42
N TYR A 46 16.90 2.69 8.61
CA TYR A 46 15.99 2.64 9.75
C TYR A 46 15.53 4.03 10.16
N GLY A 47 16.44 5.00 10.27
CA GLY A 47 16.09 6.39 10.53
C GLY A 47 15.12 6.97 9.48
N ILE A 48 15.32 6.66 8.21
CA ILE A 48 14.42 7.06 7.12
C ILE A 48 13.05 6.40 7.30
N VAL A 49 12.99 5.07 7.40
CA VAL A 49 11.73 4.31 7.55
C VAL A 49 10.94 4.77 8.77
N LYS A 50 11.62 5.05 9.89
CA LYS A 50 10.99 5.54 11.10
C LYS A 50 10.39 6.94 10.91
N ALA A 51 11.12 7.84 10.25
CA ALA A 51 10.68 9.22 10.03
C ALA A 51 9.60 9.37 8.95
N THR A 52 9.59 8.51 7.93
CA THR A 52 8.70 8.61 6.77
C THR A 52 7.52 7.64 6.80
N LEU A 53 7.69 6.43 7.36
CA LEU A 53 6.67 5.40 7.36
C LEU A 53 6.09 5.21 8.77
N LEU A 54 6.89 4.70 9.71
CA LEU A 54 6.41 4.24 11.02
C LEU A 54 5.72 5.36 11.82
N ARG A 55 6.20 6.59 11.67
CA ARG A 55 5.61 7.78 12.30
C ARG A 55 4.13 7.98 11.95
N TYR A 56 3.69 7.57 10.78
CA TYR A 56 2.32 7.77 10.30
C TYR A 56 1.46 6.52 10.39
N GLN A 57 2.00 5.41 10.89
CA GLN A 57 1.23 4.18 11.05
C GLN A 57 0.08 4.39 12.06
N SER A 58 -1.12 3.98 11.68
CA SER A 58 -2.28 4.05 12.57
C SER A 58 -2.08 3.19 13.82
N PRO A 59 -2.26 3.74 15.03
CA PRO A 59 -2.11 2.97 16.26
C PRO A 59 -3.24 1.95 16.45
N THR A 60 -4.43 2.19 15.89
CA THR A 60 -5.60 1.33 16.05
C THR A 60 -5.62 0.20 15.02
N THR A 61 -5.56 0.54 13.74
CA THR A 61 -5.68 -0.45 12.65
C THR A 61 -4.32 -0.94 12.15
N GLY A 62 -3.24 -0.17 12.29
CA GLY A 62 -1.96 -0.49 11.65
C GLY A 62 -1.82 -0.04 10.19
N LEU A 63 -2.87 0.56 9.60
CA LEU A 63 -2.84 1.05 8.23
C LEU A 63 -1.98 2.32 8.07
N PHE A 64 -1.51 2.57 6.85
CA PHE A 64 -0.77 3.78 6.50
C PHE A 64 -1.67 4.74 5.70
N PRO A 65 -1.65 6.04 6.02
CA PRO A 65 -2.39 7.04 5.26
C PRO A 65 -1.75 7.27 3.90
N THR A 66 -2.59 7.53 2.89
CA THR A 66 -2.18 7.83 1.51
C THR A 66 -1.40 9.14 1.42
N LYS A 67 -1.75 10.10 2.27
CA LYS A 67 -1.09 11.40 2.36
C LYS A 67 -0.64 11.67 3.78
N THR A 68 0.60 12.12 3.92
CA THR A 68 1.19 12.51 5.20
C THR A 68 0.90 13.97 5.56
N CYS A 69 0.30 14.73 4.63
CA CYS A 69 0.01 16.16 4.76
C CYS A 69 -1.49 16.39 4.56
N GLY A 70 -2.11 17.13 5.49
CA GLY A 70 -3.56 17.37 5.52
C GLY A 70 -4.32 16.33 6.34
N ASP A 71 -5.60 16.59 6.61
CA ASP A 71 -6.48 15.69 7.38
C ASP A 71 -7.06 14.56 6.49
N ASP A 72 -6.23 14.00 5.60
CA ASP A 72 -6.64 12.94 4.69
C ASP A 72 -6.64 11.59 5.42
N GLN A 73 -7.82 11.17 5.87
CA GLN A 73 -8.01 9.93 6.64
C GLN A 73 -8.13 8.68 5.73
N LYS A 74 -7.70 8.76 4.46
CA LYS A 74 -7.75 7.66 3.49
C LYS A 74 -6.51 6.77 3.56
N ALA A 75 -6.71 5.48 3.76
CA ALA A 75 -5.69 4.44 3.63
C ALA A 75 -6.01 3.56 2.41
N LYS A 76 -5.09 3.50 1.45
CA LYS A 76 -5.14 2.50 0.38
C LYS A 76 -4.43 1.23 0.83
N VAL A 77 -5.01 0.07 0.51
CA VAL A 77 -4.39 -1.23 0.81
C VAL A 77 -3.03 -1.34 0.14
N HIS A 78 -2.89 -0.96 -1.13
CA HIS A 78 -1.62 -0.99 -1.84
C HIS A 78 -0.51 -0.21 -1.13
N ASP A 79 -0.77 1.04 -0.73
CA ASP A 79 0.20 1.88 -0.05
C ASP A 79 0.60 1.28 1.30
N SER A 80 -0.38 0.74 2.03
CA SER A 80 -0.16 0.06 3.31
C SER A 80 0.71 -1.19 3.15
N LEU A 81 0.44 -2.00 2.11
CA LEU A 81 1.23 -3.18 1.78
C LEU A 81 2.68 -2.84 1.43
N TYR A 82 2.90 -1.79 0.63
CA TYR A 82 4.26 -1.36 0.30
C TYR A 82 5.02 -0.84 1.52
N CYS A 83 4.34 -0.10 2.40
CA CYS A 83 4.93 0.35 3.66
C CYS A 83 5.30 -0.83 4.57
N ALA A 84 4.43 -1.84 4.68
CA ALA A 84 4.70 -3.06 5.43
C ALA A 84 5.87 -3.85 4.84
N ALA A 85 5.91 -4.01 3.51
CA ALA A 85 6.99 -4.69 2.81
C ALA A 85 8.33 -3.97 2.99
N ALA A 86 8.35 -2.64 2.96
CA ALA A 86 9.56 -1.84 3.21
C ALA A 86 10.10 -2.04 4.64
N ALA A 87 9.22 -2.00 5.65
CA ALA A 87 9.60 -2.25 7.04
C ALA A 87 10.11 -3.69 7.23
N TRP A 88 9.40 -4.67 6.67
CA TRP A 88 9.77 -6.09 6.73
C TRP A 88 11.11 -6.38 6.03
N ALA A 89 11.33 -5.85 4.83
CA ALA A 89 12.59 -6.03 4.10
C ALA A 89 13.79 -5.49 4.89
N LEU A 90 13.61 -4.34 5.55
CA LEU A 90 14.65 -3.78 6.43
C LEU A 90 14.86 -4.67 7.67
N ALA A 91 13.80 -5.23 8.26
CA ALA A 91 13.92 -6.18 9.36
C ALA A 91 14.70 -7.43 8.98
N LEU A 92 14.44 -8.00 7.80
CA LEU A 92 15.18 -9.15 7.27
C LEU A 92 16.67 -8.83 7.07
N ALA A 93 17.00 -7.60 6.69
CA ALA A 93 18.39 -7.17 6.59
C ALA A 93 19.06 -7.08 7.97
N TYR A 94 18.34 -6.61 8.99
CA TYR A 94 18.82 -6.56 10.37
C TYR A 94 19.01 -7.94 11.00
N ARG A 95 18.20 -8.95 10.63
CA ARG A 95 18.40 -10.35 11.07
C ARG A 95 19.76 -10.94 10.69
N ARG A 96 20.47 -10.34 9.72
CA ARG A 96 21.82 -10.76 9.31
C ARG A 96 22.91 -10.15 10.17
N LEU A 97 22.58 -9.27 11.12
CA LEU A 97 23.49 -8.71 12.10
C LEU A 97 23.33 -9.44 13.45
N ASP A 98 24.42 -9.59 14.19
CA ASP A 98 24.39 -10.24 15.51
C ASP A 98 23.80 -9.33 16.61
N ASP A 99 23.95 -8.01 16.49
CA ASP A 99 23.37 -7.01 17.40
C ASP A 99 22.55 -5.97 16.62
N ASP A 100 21.22 -6.17 16.62
CA ASP A 100 20.26 -5.32 15.93
C ASP A 100 19.59 -4.28 16.85
N GLN A 101 19.94 -4.27 18.14
CA GLN A 101 19.38 -3.39 19.18
C GLN A 101 17.83 -3.43 19.26
N GLY A 102 17.21 -4.55 18.91
CA GLY A 102 15.75 -4.71 18.92
C GLY A 102 15.01 -4.02 17.76
N ARG A 103 15.75 -3.46 16.78
CA ARG A 103 15.16 -2.82 15.59
C ARG A 103 14.40 -3.82 14.73
N THR A 104 14.86 -5.07 14.65
CA THR A 104 14.16 -6.13 13.91
C THR A 104 12.76 -6.31 14.46
N HIS A 105 12.63 -6.44 15.79
CA HIS A 105 11.34 -6.65 16.43
C HIS A 105 10.38 -5.47 16.22
N GLU A 106 10.86 -4.22 16.31
CA GLU A 106 10.03 -3.02 16.04
C GLU A 106 9.49 -3.02 14.59
N LEU A 107 10.37 -3.30 13.62
CA LEU A 107 10.03 -3.30 12.20
C LEU A 107 9.07 -4.46 11.85
N GLU A 108 9.33 -5.65 12.35
CA GLU A 108 8.47 -6.83 12.18
C GLU A 108 7.10 -6.61 12.79
N HIS A 109 7.06 -6.09 14.02
CA HIS A 109 5.81 -5.78 14.70
C HIS A 109 4.99 -4.75 13.90
N SER A 110 5.63 -3.71 13.36
CA SER A 110 4.96 -2.76 12.47
C SER A 110 4.40 -3.44 11.21
N ALA A 111 5.17 -4.32 10.57
CA ALA A 111 4.72 -5.04 9.37
C ALA A 111 3.52 -5.97 9.68
N VAL A 112 3.62 -6.78 10.75
CA VAL A 112 2.53 -7.65 11.24
C VAL A 112 1.28 -6.83 11.54
N LYS A 113 1.44 -5.71 12.25
CA LYS A 113 0.32 -4.82 12.60
C LYS A 113 -0.39 -4.30 11.36
N CYS A 114 0.36 -3.89 10.34
CA CYS A 114 -0.22 -3.44 9.08
C CYS A 114 -0.95 -4.56 8.33
N MET A 115 -0.34 -5.73 8.19
CA MET A 115 -0.95 -6.88 7.52
C MET A 115 -2.23 -7.33 8.22
N ARG A 116 -2.22 -7.37 9.56
CA ARG A 116 -3.42 -7.65 10.36
C ARG A 116 -4.49 -6.56 10.22
N GLY A 117 -4.09 -5.30 10.10
CA GLY A 117 -4.98 -4.19 9.79
C GLY A 117 -5.72 -4.36 8.47
N VAL A 118 -5.00 -4.76 7.43
CA VAL A 118 -5.58 -5.05 6.11
C VAL A 118 -6.52 -6.25 6.20
N LEU A 119 -6.12 -7.33 6.89
CA LEU A 119 -6.97 -8.49 7.11
C LEU A 119 -8.28 -8.12 7.81
N TYR A 120 -8.19 -7.32 8.88
CA TYR A 120 -9.35 -6.82 9.61
C TYR A 120 -10.31 -6.07 8.68
N CYS A 121 -9.78 -5.17 7.83
CA CYS A 121 -10.58 -4.42 6.87
C CYS A 121 -11.26 -5.33 5.85
N TYR A 122 -10.56 -6.35 5.34
CA TYR A 122 -11.15 -7.30 4.39
C TYR A 122 -12.19 -8.22 5.04
N MET A 123 -11.96 -8.71 6.26
CA MET A 123 -12.92 -9.56 6.96
C MET A 123 -14.25 -8.86 7.23
N ARG A 124 -14.23 -7.54 7.42
CA ARG A 124 -15.47 -6.74 7.53
C ARG A 124 -16.28 -6.72 6.24
N GLN A 125 -15.67 -7.06 5.11
CA GLN A 125 -16.33 -7.19 3.80
C GLN A 125 -16.64 -8.65 3.46
N ALA A 126 -16.63 -9.57 4.43
CA ALA A 126 -16.83 -10.99 4.18
C ALA A 126 -18.16 -11.29 3.47
N ASP A 127 -19.22 -10.56 3.78
CA ASP A 127 -20.52 -10.72 3.10
C ASP A 127 -20.42 -10.41 1.60
N LYS A 128 -19.65 -9.38 1.21
CA LYS A 128 -19.40 -9.04 -0.21
C LYS A 128 -18.60 -10.13 -0.90
N VAL A 129 -17.56 -10.66 -0.24
CA VAL A 129 -16.75 -11.77 -0.77
C VAL A 129 -17.62 -13.00 -1.01
N GLN A 130 -18.50 -13.34 -0.07
CA GLN A 130 -19.41 -14.48 -0.21
C GLN A 130 -20.39 -14.30 -1.38
N GLN A 131 -20.95 -13.10 -1.55
CA GLN A 131 -21.82 -12.78 -2.69
C GLN A 131 -21.06 -12.84 -4.02
N PHE A 132 -19.84 -12.33 -4.05
CA PHE A 132 -18.97 -12.36 -5.24
C PHE A 132 -18.65 -13.81 -5.68
N LYS A 133 -18.55 -14.75 -4.74
CA LYS A 133 -18.36 -16.18 -5.05
C LYS A 133 -19.53 -16.79 -5.81
N GLN A 134 -20.75 -16.33 -5.52
CA GLN A 134 -21.97 -16.81 -6.14
C GLN A 134 -22.20 -16.14 -7.50
N ASP A 135 -22.05 -14.82 -7.55
CA ASP A 135 -22.25 -14.01 -8.74
C ASP A 135 -21.20 -12.87 -8.80
N PRO A 136 -20.18 -12.99 -9.67
CA PRO A 136 -19.08 -12.03 -9.75
C PRO A 136 -19.55 -10.75 -10.45
N ARG A 137 -20.14 -9.83 -9.69
CA ARG A 137 -20.59 -8.51 -10.18
C ARG A 137 -19.69 -7.39 -9.64
N PRO A 138 -19.49 -6.29 -10.41
CA PRO A 138 -18.78 -5.08 -9.96
C PRO A 138 -19.30 -4.53 -8.63
N THR A 139 -20.59 -4.69 -8.37
CA THR A 139 -21.26 -4.19 -7.16
C THR A 139 -20.95 -5.00 -5.89
N THR A 140 -20.41 -6.20 -6.06
CA THR A 140 -20.03 -7.12 -4.98
C THR A 140 -18.52 -7.19 -4.78
N CYS A 141 -17.77 -6.28 -5.43
CA CYS A 141 -16.32 -6.28 -5.39
C CYS A 141 -15.75 -5.80 -4.05
N LEU A 142 -14.56 -6.30 -3.73
CA LEU A 142 -13.80 -5.89 -2.54
C LEU A 142 -13.29 -4.46 -2.71
N HIS A 143 -13.52 -3.62 -1.70
CA HIS A 143 -12.89 -2.31 -1.65
C HIS A 143 -11.47 -2.39 -1.12
N SER A 144 -10.67 -1.42 -1.52
CA SER A 144 -9.26 -1.29 -1.18
C SER A 144 -8.91 0.05 -0.53
N ILE A 145 -9.90 0.92 -0.32
CA ILE A 145 -9.75 2.22 0.31
C ILE A 145 -10.56 2.23 1.61
N PHE A 146 -9.86 2.47 2.71
CA PHE A 146 -10.41 2.40 4.06
C PHE A 146 -10.11 3.66 4.85
N HIS A 147 -10.88 3.89 5.91
CA HIS A 147 -10.57 4.92 6.89
C HIS A 147 -9.38 4.49 7.77
N VAL A 148 -8.33 5.31 7.85
CA VAL A 148 -7.07 4.99 8.56
C VAL A 148 -7.31 4.57 10.02
N ARG A 149 -8.24 5.23 10.71
CA ARG A 149 -8.50 4.98 12.15
C ARG A 149 -9.52 3.89 12.47
N THR A 150 -10.60 3.79 11.69
CA THR A 150 -11.72 2.89 11.99
C THR A 150 -11.70 1.63 11.12
N GLY A 151 -11.03 1.67 9.97
CA GLY A 151 -11.07 0.60 8.97
C GLY A 151 -12.44 0.47 8.28
N ASP A 152 -13.26 1.52 8.32
CA ASP A 152 -14.53 1.57 7.59
C ASP A 152 -14.30 1.84 6.10
N GLU A 153 -15.25 1.41 5.28
CA GLU A 153 -15.29 1.76 3.86
C GLU A 153 -15.56 3.26 3.72
N LEU A 154 -14.66 3.98 3.03
CA LEU A 154 -14.79 5.44 2.85
C LEU A 154 -15.60 5.84 1.62
N LEU A 155 -15.65 4.97 0.63
CA LEU A 155 -16.31 5.23 -0.65
C LEU A 155 -17.44 4.23 -0.82
N THR A 156 -18.57 4.72 -1.31
CA THR A 156 -19.71 3.86 -1.66
C THR A 156 -19.43 3.10 -2.94
N CYS A 157 -20.19 2.01 -3.16
CA CYS A 157 -20.05 1.15 -4.33
C CYS A 157 -20.24 1.90 -5.67
N GLU A 158 -20.97 3.02 -5.68
CA GLU A 158 -21.21 3.85 -6.87
C GLU A 158 -20.02 4.74 -7.22
N GLU A 159 -19.28 5.22 -6.20
CA GLU A 159 -18.09 6.06 -6.36
C GLU A 159 -16.83 5.24 -6.61
N TYR A 160 -16.82 3.98 -6.16
CA TYR A 160 -15.67 3.08 -6.23
C TYR A 160 -16.12 1.65 -6.56
N GLY A 161 -16.66 1.46 -7.77
CA GLY A 161 -17.15 0.17 -8.30
C GLY A 161 -16.07 -0.67 -8.97
N HIS A 162 -14.80 -0.50 -8.58
CA HIS A 162 -13.66 -1.21 -9.18
C HIS A 162 -13.28 -2.39 -8.30
N LEU A 163 -13.14 -3.55 -8.92
CA LEU A 163 -12.46 -4.66 -8.27
C LEU A 163 -10.98 -4.27 -8.18
N GLN A 164 -10.33 -4.54 -7.05
CA GLN A 164 -8.87 -4.38 -6.97
C GLN A 164 -8.28 -5.72 -6.67
N ILE A 165 -8.41 -6.63 -7.63
CA ILE A 165 -7.88 -7.99 -7.46
C ILE A 165 -6.36 -7.99 -7.27
N ASN A 166 -5.69 -6.98 -7.82
CA ASN A 166 -4.26 -6.78 -7.67
C ASN A 166 -3.89 -6.49 -6.21
N ALA A 167 -4.71 -5.75 -5.47
CA ALA A 167 -4.50 -5.49 -4.04
C ALA A 167 -4.62 -6.78 -3.24
N VAL A 168 -5.65 -7.58 -3.52
CA VAL A 168 -5.89 -8.88 -2.86
C VAL A 168 -4.76 -9.86 -3.17
N SER A 169 -4.35 -9.94 -4.44
CA SER A 169 -3.27 -10.83 -4.89
C SER A 169 -1.93 -10.43 -4.27
N LEU A 170 -1.62 -9.14 -4.21
CA LEU A 170 -0.41 -8.63 -3.56
C LEU A 170 -0.44 -8.85 -2.04
N TYR A 171 -1.61 -8.69 -1.40
CA TYR A 171 -1.79 -9.00 0.01
C TYR A 171 -1.50 -10.49 0.29
N LEU A 172 -2.07 -11.40 -0.52
CA LEU A 172 -1.84 -12.83 -0.35
C LEU A 172 -0.38 -13.22 -0.59
N LEU A 173 0.28 -12.61 -1.59
CA LEU A 173 1.71 -12.81 -1.84
C LEU A 173 2.54 -12.41 -0.61
N TYR A 174 2.38 -11.18 -0.11
CA TYR A 174 3.12 -10.73 1.07
C TYR A 174 2.76 -11.51 2.33
N LEU A 175 1.52 -11.98 2.46
CA LEU A 175 1.11 -12.82 3.57
C LEU A 175 1.90 -14.13 3.59
N VAL A 176 2.03 -14.81 2.44
CA VAL A 176 2.81 -16.04 2.32
C VAL A 176 4.30 -15.79 2.58
N GLU A 177 4.88 -14.75 1.98
CA GLU A 177 6.29 -14.41 2.15
C GLU A 177 6.64 -14.04 3.60
N MET A 178 5.82 -13.20 4.24
CA MET A 178 6.04 -12.78 5.63
C MET A 178 5.86 -13.93 6.63
N THR A 179 4.86 -14.79 6.43
CA THR A 179 4.67 -15.97 7.29
C THR A 179 5.77 -17.01 7.08
N SER A 180 6.24 -17.21 5.85
CA SER A 180 7.40 -18.07 5.54
C SER A 180 8.69 -17.53 6.18
N SER A 181 8.81 -16.21 6.34
CA SER A 181 9.90 -15.59 7.09
C SER A 181 9.77 -15.72 8.62
N GLY A 182 8.71 -16.35 9.14
CA GLY A 182 8.49 -16.58 10.56
C GLY A 182 7.62 -15.53 11.27
N LEU A 183 6.98 -14.61 10.54
CA LEU A 183 6.04 -13.66 11.14
C LEU A 183 4.67 -14.30 11.38
N GLN A 184 4.17 -14.21 12.60
CA GLN A 184 2.82 -14.67 12.92
C GLN A 184 1.80 -13.58 12.59
N ILE A 185 1.11 -13.72 11.45
CA ILE A 185 0.07 -12.77 11.01
C ILE A 185 -1.33 -13.32 11.25
N ILE A 186 -1.53 -14.63 11.06
CA ILE A 186 -2.82 -15.33 11.17
C ILE A 186 -2.88 -16.03 12.53
N TYR A 187 -3.94 -15.78 13.30
CA TYR A 187 -4.11 -16.29 14.66
C TYR A 187 -5.30 -17.24 14.79
N ASN A 188 -6.40 -16.98 14.08
CA ASN A 188 -7.66 -17.69 14.28
C ASN A 188 -8.03 -18.56 13.06
N THR A 189 -8.82 -19.62 13.29
CA THR A 189 -9.34 -20.46 12.20
C THR A 189 -10.28 -19.69 11.27
N ASP A 190 -11.04 -18.72 11.79
CA ASP A 190 -11.91 -17.86 10.98
C ASP A 190 -11.11 -17.01 9.98
N GLU A 191 -9.94 -16.51 10.40
CA GLU A 191 -9.01 -15.78 9.54
C GLU A 191 -8.50 -16.70 8.41
N VAL A 192 -8.19 -17.95 8.72
CA VAL A 192 -7.77 -18.97 7.72
C VAL A 192 -8.89 -19.22 6.71
N SER A 193 -10.12 -19.46 7.16
CA SER A 193 -11.28 -19.67 6.27
C SER A 193 -11.57 -18.45 5.41
N PHE A 194 -11.38 -17.24 5.93
CA PHE A 194 -11.53 -16.02 5.16
C PHE A 194 -10.45 -15.90 4.07
N ILE A 195 -9.19 -16.17 4.39
CA ILE A 195 -8.09 -16.16 3.41
C ILE A 195 -8.34 -17.18 2.29
N GLN A 196 -8.85 -18.38 2.62
CA GLN A 196 -9.24 -19.37 1.62
C GLN A 196 -10.33 -18.83 0.67
N ASN A 197 -11.30 -18.09 1.20
CA ASN A 197 -12.31 -17.42 0.36
C ASN A 197 -11.68 -16.37 -0.56
N LEU A 198 -10.68 -15.61 -0.09
CA LEU A 198 -9.96 -14.64 -0.94
C LEU A 198 -9.20 -15.33 -2.07
N VAL A 199 -8.51 -16.45 -1.80
CA VAL A 199 -7.79 -17.23 -2.81
C VAL A 199 -8.75 -17.72 -3.90
N PHE A 200 -9.92 -18.23 -3.51
CA PHE A 200 -10.96 -18.65 -4.44
C PHE A 200 -11.49 -17.49 -5.30
N CYS A 201 -11.62 -16.29 -4.74
CA CYS A 201 -11.98 -15.11 -5.52
C CYS A 201 -10.90 -14.80 -6.56
N VAL A 202 -9.62 -14.76 -6.19
CA VAL A 202 -8.50 -14.53 -7.13
C VAL A 202 -8.48 -15.57 -8.25
N GLU A 203 -8.71 -16.84 -7.92
CA GLU A 203 -8.78 -17.92 -8.91
C GLU A 203 -9.88 -17.68 -9.96
N ARG A 204 -11.00 -17.02 -9.64
CA ARG A 204 -12.09 -16.83 -10.61
C ARG A 204 -12.03 -15.49 -11.35
N VAL A 205 -11.32 -14.52 -10.80
CA VAL A 205 -11.33 -13.13 -11.27
C VAL A 205 -10.54 -12.92 -12.56
N TYR A 206 -9.64 -13.83 -12.97
CA TYR A 206 -8.94 -13.70 -14.25
C TYR A 206 -9.89 -13.67 -15.48
N ARG A 207 -11.16 -14.04 -15.30
CA ARG A 207 -12.20 -14.00 -16.34
C ARG A 207 -13.06 -12.72 -16.30
N VAL A 208 -12.85 -11.86 -15.30
CA VAL A 208 -13.63 -10.65 -15.07
C VAL A 208 -12.76 -9.43 -15.46
N PRO A 209 -13.25 -8.55 -16.34
CA PRO A 209 -12.50 -7.36 -16.73
C PRO A 209 -12.38 -6.40 -15.53
N ASP A 210 -11.17 -5.90 -15.27
CA ASP A 210 -10.88 -5.12 -14.06
C ASP A 210 -10.04 -3.87 -14.34
N PHE A 211 -10.07 -2.91 -13.40
CA PHE A 211 -9.24 -1.71 -13.42
C PHE A 211 -7.82 -2.07 -12.97
N GLY A 212 -6.82 -1.65 -13.76
CA GLY A 212 -5.42 -1.85 -13.41
C GLY A 212 -5.01 -1.08 -12.14
N VAL A 213 -3.80 -1.35 -11.65
CA VAL A 213 -3.20 -0.74 -10.43
C VAL A 213 -3.34 0.79 -10.36
N TRP A 214 -3.46 1.47 -11.51
CA TRP A 214 -3.59 2.91 -11.60
C TRP A 214 -5.02 3.44 -11.42
N GLU A 215 -6.03 2.59 -11.21
CA GLU A 215 -7.44 2.97 -11.02
C GLU A 215 -8.02 3.80 -12.19
N ARG A 216 -7.37 3.76 -13.36
CA ARG A 216 -7.70 4.59 -14.54
C ARG A 216 -8.48 3.86 -15.63
N GLY A 217 -8.66 2.55 -15.52
CA GLY A 217 -9.25 1.73 -16.58
C GLY A 217 -8.28 1.61 -17.76
N SER A 218 -8.77 1.78 -19.00
CA SER A 218 -7.88 1.72 -20.17
C SER A 218 -6.80 2.80 -20.19
N LYS A 219 -5.75 2.60 -21.00
CA LYS A 219 -4.69 3.61 -21.24
C LYS A 219 -5.25 5.01 -21.58
N TYR A 220 -6.49 5.09 -22.07
CA TYR A 220 -7.19 6.31 -22.44
C TYR A 220 -8.04 6.95 -21.32
N ASN A 221 -8.03 6.39 -20.09
CA ASN A 221 -8.76 6.90 -18.93
C ASN A 221 -10.26 7.16 -19.18
N ASN A 222 -10.88 6.25 -19.93
CA ASN A 222 -12.29 6.32 -20.36
C ASN A 222 -13.25 5.56 -19.44
N GLY A 223 -12.77 5.02 -18.31
CA GLY A 223 -13.59 4.25 -17.37
C GLY A 223 -14.01 2.86 -17.84
N SER A 224 -13.48 2.36 -18.97
CA SER A 224 -13.73 0.97 -19.39
C SER A 224 -12.78 0.00 -18.70
N THR A 225 -13.32 -1.09 -18.16
CA THR A 225 -12.56 -2.21 -17.58
C THR A 225 -11.73 -2.91 -18.66
N GLU A 226 -10.50 -3.34 -18.32
CA GLU A 226 -9.63 -4.07 -19.24
C GLU A 226 -9.49 -5.52 -18.78
N LEU A 227 -9.57 -6.48 -19.72
CA LEU A 227 -9.25 -7.89 -19.45
C LEU A 227 -7.75 -8.11 -19.16
N HIS A 228 -6.89 -7.18 -19.59
CA HIS A 228 -5.43 -7.33 -19.58
C HIS A 228 -4.71 -6.29 -18.70
N SER A 229 -5.29 -5.96 -17.55
CA SER A 229 -4.55 -5.25 -16.50
C SER A 229 -3.39 -6.14 -16.02
N SER A 230 -2.19 -5.82 -16.45
CA SER A 230 -0.98 -6.67 -16.51
C SER A 230 -0.31 -7.03 -15.18
N CYS A 231 -1.06 -7.48 -14.18
CA CYS A 231 -0.56 -7.70 -12.81
C CYS A 231 -0.97 -9.05 -12.18
N TYR A 232 -1.55 -9.95 -12.96
CA TYR A 232 -1.83 -11.30 -12.50
C TYR A 232 -0.54 -12.11 -12.36
N VAL A 233 -0.08 -12.32 -11.13
CA VAL A 233 0.88 -13.39 -10.83
C VAL A 233 0.07 -14.68 -10.84
N PRO A 234 0.34 -15.64 -11.73
CA PRO A 234 -0.35 -16.93 -11.72
C PRO A 234 -0.01 -17.67 -10.43
N PHE A 235 -0.98 -17.73 -9.51
CA PHE A 235 -0.89 -18.38 -8.20
C PHE A 235 -0.57 -19.89 -8.29
N SER A 236 -0.71 -20.51 -9.46
CA SER A 236 -0.37 -21.91 -9.71
C SER A 236 1.11 -22.25 -9.48
N TRP A 237 2.00 -21.26 -9.43
CA TRP A 237 3.44 -21.45 -9.24
C TRP A 237 3.93 -21.29 -7.78
N LEU A 238 3.07 -20.85 -6.86
CA LEU A 238 3.45 -20.56 -5.46
C LEU A 238 3.17 -21.70 -4.48
N PHE A 239 2.47 -22.76 -4.91
CA PHE A 239 2.08 -23.90 -4.07
C PHE A 239 2.59 -25.25 -4.61
N GLN A 240 3.79 -25.29 -5.19
CA GLN A 240 4.42 -26.51 -5.66
C GLN A 240 5.76 -26.77 -4.97
#